data_AF-A0A5B8U7K3-F1
#
_entry.id   AF-A0A5B8U7K3-F1
#
_cell.length_a   1.000
_cell.length_b   1.000
_cell.length_c   1.000
_cell.angle_alpha   90.00
_cell.angle_beta   90.00
_cell.angle_gamma   90.00
#
_symmetry.space_group_name_H-M   'P 1'
#
loop_
_entity.id
_entity.type
_entity.pdbx_description
1 polymer ?
#
loop_
_entity_poly.entity_id
_entity_poly.type
_entity_poly.pdbx_seq_one_letter_code
_entity_poly.pdbx_strand_id
1 'polypeptide(L)'
;MTSSTDAPRFAYALHPLPPSRIGLRRWRWELWHAGALVAAGWRITQEHAVRALCTAASRRGHAQLGLHPLRPERAATGAAFGAGRPVRLDCGAFECLLVPRLPGAAGWTPAMAAR
;
A
#
# COMPACT_ATOMS: atom_id res chain seq x y z
N MET A 1 -10.87 -29.43 -5.72
CA MET A 1 -10.71 -28.68 -4.46
C MET A 1 -9.94 -27.41 -4.74
N THR A 2 -10.63 -26.30 -4.96
CA THR A 2 -10.02 -24.99 -5.22
C THR A 2 -9.64 -24.36 -3.89
N SER A 3 -8.41 -24.60 -3.44
CA SER A 3 -7.79 -23.77 -2.40
C SER A 3 -7.61 -22.38 -2.98
N SER A 4 -8.60 -21.50 -2.78
CA SER A 4 -8.40 -20.06 -2.96
C SER A 4 -7.35 -19.63 -1.95
N THR A 5 -6.08 -19.64 -2.35
CA THR A 5 -5.03 -18.90 -1.64
C THR A 5 -5.49 -17.45 -1.62
N ASP A 6 -5.96 -16.97 -0.46
CA ASP A 6 -6.38 -15.58 -0.30
C ASP A 6 -5.14 -14.72 -0.57
N ALA A 7 -5.11 -14.09 -1.75
CA ALA A 7 -4.01 -13.22 -2.16
C ALA A 7 -3.72 -12.21 -1.03
N PRO A 8 -2.45 -11.99 -0.63
CA PRO A 8 -2.11 -11.13 0.50
C PRO A 8 -2.84 -9.79 0.45
N ARG A 9 -3.52 -9.45 1.55
CA ARG A 9 -4.31 -8.21 1.66
C ARG A 9 -3.65 -7.26 2.64
N PHE A 10 -3.42 -6.03 2.19
CA PHE A 10 -2.90 -4.96 3.04
C PHE A 10 -3.82 -3.74 2.97
N ALA A 11 -3.87 -3.00 4.06
CA ALA A 11 -4.47 -1.68 4.01
C ALA A 11 -3.42 -0.63 3.70
N TYR A 12 -3.82 0.44 3.02
CA TYR A 12 -2.97 1.58 2.80
C TYR A 12 -3.66 2.90 3.13
N ALA A 13 -2.88 3.87 3.62
CA ALA A 13 -3.27 5.27 3.66
C ALA A 13 -2.27 6.09 2.87
N LEU A 14 -2.77 7.03 2.06
CA LEU A 14 -1.96 7.95 1.28
C LEU A 14 -2.59 9.34 1.40
N HIS A 15 -1.90 10.27 2.05
CA HIS A 15 -2.45 11.60 2.30
C HIS A 15 -1.37 12.68 2.22
N PRO A 16 -1.73 13.90 1.76
CA PRO A 16 -0.85 15.04 1.84
C PRO A 16 -0.64 15.44 3.31
N LEU A 17 0.60 15.72 3.68
CA LEU A 17 0.97 16.39 4.92
C LEU A 17 0.86 17.91 4.72
N PRO A 18 0.59 18.66 5.81
CA PRO A 18 0.61 20.11 5.75
C PRO A 18 1.97 20.61 5.23
N PRO A 19 1.95 21.66 4.38
CA PRO A 19 3.16 22.21 3.81
C PRO A 19 4.11 22.64 4.94
N SER A 20 5.40 22.35 4.78
CA SER A 20 6.42 22.88 5.68
C SER A 20 6.60 24.39 5.46
N ARG A 21 7.31 25.08 6.38
CA ARG A 21 7.63 26.52 6.25
C ARG A 21 8.29 26.91 4.92
N ILE A 22 8.87 25.94 4.20
CA ILE A 22 9.52 26.10 2.88
C ILE A 22 8.58 25.79 1.69
N GLY A 23 7.26 25.65 1.91
CA GLY A 23 6.25 25.51 0.84
C GLY A 23 6.16 24.13 0.18
N LEU A 24 7.00 23.16 0.58
CA LEU A 24 6.95 21.82 0.01
C LEU A 24 5.79 21.02 0.60
N ARG A 25 4.85 20.63 -0.27
CA ARG A 25 3.86 19.60 0.04
C ARG A 25 4.58 18.27 0.14
N ARG A 26 4.33 17.54 1.23
CA ARG A 26 4.85 16.19 1.43
C ARG A 26 3.69 15.22 1.41
N TRP A 27 3.93 14.00 0.97
CA TRP A 27 2.96 12.93 0.96
C TRP A 27 3.40 11.89 1.97
N ARG A 28 2.51 11.56 2.91
CA ARG A 28 2.68 10.45 3.84
C ARG A 28 1.99 9.23 3.28
N TRP A 29 2.69 8.10 3.36
CA TRP A 29 2.14 6.80 3.02
C TRP A 29 2.28 5.86 4.21
N GLU A 30 1.31 4.98 4.36
CA GLU A 30 1.26 3.98 5.43
C GLU A 30 0.75 2.67 4.86
N LEU A 31 1.34 1.58 5.33
CA LEU A 31 0.96 0.21 5.03
C LEU A 31 0.61 -0.50 6.32
N TRP A 32 -0.56 -1.14 6.34
CA TRP A 32 -1.11 -1.81 7.50
C TRP A 32 -1.44 -3.27 7.17
N HIS A 33 -1.31 -4.13 8.16
CA HIS A 33 -1.69 -5.54 8.07
C HIS A 33 -2.29 -6.00 9.40
N ALA A 34 -3.45 -6.65 9.38
CA ALA A 34 -4.11 -7.17 10.59
C ALA A 34 -4.23 -6.13 11.73
N GLY A 35 -4.52 -4.87 11.40
CA GLY A 35 -4.63 -3.78 12.38
C GLY A 35 -3.31 -3.13 12.82
N ALA A 36 -2.16 -3.73 12.51
CA ALA A 36 -0.84 -3.19 12.84
C ALA A 36 -0.24 -2.37 11.69
N LEU A 37 0.46 -1.29 12.02
CA LEU A 37 1.26 -0.53 11.06
C LEU A 37 2.54 -1.32 10.77
N VAL A 38 2.73 -1.75 9.52
CA VAL A 38 3.87 -2.59 9.12
C VAL A 38 4.96 -1.82 8.39
N ALA A 39 4.61 -0.72 7.72
CA ALA A 39 5.57 0.19 7.11
C ALA A 39 4.95 1.58 6.92
N ALA A 40 5.76 2.64 7.01
CA ALA A 40 5.33 4.00 6.71
C ALA A 40 6.51 4.86 6.25
N GLY A 41 6.19 5.97 5.61
CA GLY A 41 7.18 6.96 5.23
C GLY A 41 6.57 8.21 4.63
N TRP A 42 7.44 9.11 4.16
CA TRP A 42 7.04 10.31 3.45
C TRP A 42 7.88 10.52 2.18
N ARG A 43 7.29 11.17 1.19
CA ARG A 43 7.94 11.58 -0.07
C ARG A 43 7.46 12.97 -0.47
N ILE A 44 8.20 13.61 -1.38
CA ILE A 44 7.88 14.97 -1.84
C ILE A 44 6.74 14.94 -2.86
N THR A 45 6.62 13.88 -3.66
CA THR A 45 5.53 13.72 -4.64
C THR A 45 4.63 12.54 -4.29
N GLN A 46 3.37 12.59 -4.73
CA GLN A 46 2.41 11.50 -4.58
C GLN A 46 2.91 10.22 -5.26
N GLU A 47 3.46 10.33 -6.47
CA GLU A 47 3.97 9.19 -7.24
C GLU A 47 5.10 8.46 -6.52
N HIS A 48 6.04 9.19 -5.91
CA HIS A 48 7.10 8.58 -5.14
C HIS A 48 6.56 7.89 -3.88
N ALA A 49 5.55 8.47 -3.22
CA ALA A 49 4.88 7.85 -2.08
C ALA A 49 4.17 6.55 -2.49
N VAL A 50 3.47 6.55 -3.63
CA VAL A 50 2.82 5.35 -4.20
C VAL A 50 3.85 4.27 -4.52
N ARG A 51 4.96 4.61 -5.19
CA ARG A 51 6.02 3.64 -5.51
C ARG A 51 6.63 3.03 -4.24
N ALA A 52 6.88 3.86 -3.22
CA ALA A 52 7.39 3.39 -1.93
C ALA A 52 6.41 2.46 -1.22
N LEU A 53 5.12 2.80 -1.22
CA LEU A 53 4.04 1.96 -0.68
C LEU A 53 3.96 0.60 -1.39
N CYS A 54 3.95 0.59 -2.73
CA CYS A 54 3.89 -0.64 -3.52
C CYS A 54 5.10 -1.53 -3.26
N THR A 55 6.29 -0.93 -3.17
CA THR A 55 7.52 -1.66 -2.83
C THR A 55 7.44 -2.29 -1.44
N ALA A 56 6.93 -1.55 -0.45
CA ALA A 56 6.74 -2.05 0.91
C ALA A 56 5.73 -3.20 0.96
N ALA A 57 4.61 -3.10 0.23
CA ALA A 57 3.60 -4.14 0.13
C ALA A 57 4.14 -5.43 -0.51
N SER A 58 4.85 -5.31 -1.63
CA SER A 58 5.48 -6.46 -2.30
C SER A 58 6.49 -7.13 -1.38
N ARG A 59 7.38 -6.38 -0.72
CA ARG A 59 8.34 -6.93 0.24
C ARG A 59 7.65 -7.65 1.40
N ARG A 60 6.56 -7.09 1.92
CA ARG A 60 5.81 -7.68 3.02
C ARG A 60 5.09 -8.97 2.59
N GLY A 61 4.48 -8.99 1.41
CA GLY A 61 3.84 -10.19 0.87
C GLY A 61 4.85 -11.30 0.59
N HIS A 62 6.01 -10.99 0.03
CA HIS A 62 7.10 -11.95 -0.14
C HIS A 62 7.51 -12.57 1.20
N ALA A 63 7.74 -11.73 2.23
CA ALA A 63 8.09 -12.21 3.56
C ALA A 63 6.99 -13.09 4.21
N GLN A 64 5.71 -12.77 4.00
CA GLN A 64 4.59 -13.59 4.50
C GLN A 64 4.51 -14.96 3.82
N LEU A 65 4.87 -15.03 2.53
CA LEU A 65 4.88 -16.26 1.75
C LEU A 65 6.20 -17.04 1.88
N GLY A 66 7.15 -16.57 2.71
CA GLY A 66 8.47 -17.20 2.85
C GLY A 66 9.34 -17.10 1.60
N LEU A 67 8.99 -16.21 0.66
CA LEU A 67 9.72 -16.00 -0.58
C LEU A 67 10.83 -14.98 -0.36
N HIS A 68 12.06 -15.33 -0.73
CA HIS A 68 13.17 -14.37 -0.75
C HIS A 68 13.32 -13.83 -2.18
N PRO A 69 12.87 -12.59 -2.47
CA PRO A 69 12.95 -12.05 -3.82
C PRO A 69 14.43 -11.86 -4.21
N LEU A 70 14.92 -12.67 -5.14
CA LEU A 70 16.29 -12.57 -5.68
C LEU A 70 16.54 -11.21 -6.36
N ARG A 71 15.46 -10.57 -6.83
CA ARG A 71 15.44 -9.19 -7.28
C ARG A 71 14.19 -8.54 -6.71
N PRO A 72 14.25 -7.33 -6.12
CA PRO A 72 13.03 -6.59 -5.82
C PRO A 72 12.39 -6.21 -7.16
N GLU A 73 11.48 -7.04 -7.67
CA GLU A 73 10.67 -6.65 -8.80
C GLU A 73 9.93 -5.38 -8.45
N ARG A 74 9.93 -4.42 -9.38
CA ARG A 74 9.15 -3.20 -9.21
C ARG A 74 7.70 -3.61 -9.29
N ALA A 75 7.04 -3.56 -8.14
CA ALA A 75 5.63 -3.85 -8.08
C ALA A 75 4.86 -2.89 -9.01
N ALA A 76 4.12 -3.46 -9.95
CA ALA A 76 3.41 -2.72 -10.99
C ALA A 76 1.94 -2.54 -10.60
N THR A 77 1.43 -1.34 -10.82
CA THR A 77 0.06 -0.97 -10.45
C THR A 77 -0.84 -1.05 -11.66
N GLY A 78 -1.86 -1.91 -11.63
CA GLY A 78 -2.87 -1.96 -12.70
C GLY A 78 -3.88 -0.80 -12.67
N ALA A 79 -3.91 -0.01 -11.59
CA ALA A 79 -4.89 1.06 -11.38
C ALA A 79 -4.30 2.29 -10.67
N ALA A 80 -4.96 3.44 -10.83
CA ALA A 80 -4.56 4.72 -10.23
C ALA A 80 -4.84 4.80 -8.72
N PHE A 81 -3.80 5.09 -7.93
CA PHE A 81 -3.93 5.44 -6.51
C PHE A 81 -4.49 6.85 -6.35
N GLY A 82 -5.67 7.02 -5.75
CA GLY A 82 -6.19 8.36 -5.45
C GLY A 82 -7.69 8.47 -5.16
N ALA A 83 -8.49 7.47 -5.50
CA ALA A 83 -9.95 7.55 -5.36
C ALA A 83 -10.52 6.75 -4.17
N GLY A 84 -9.69 6.39 -3.18
CA GLY A 84 -10.14 5.47 -2.13
C GLY A 84 -10.64 4.14 -2.71
N ARG A 85 -9.99 3.67 -3.79
CA ARG A 85 -10.30 2.39 -4.44
C ARG A 85 -9.26 1.32 -4.11
N PRO A 86 -9.66 0.05 -3.96
CA PRO A 86 -8.71 -1.05 -3.88
C PRO A 86 -7.83 -1.11 -5.13
N VAL A 87 -6.54 -1.35 -4.95
CA VAL A 87 -5.58 -1.49 -6.04
C VAL A 87 -5.00 -2.90 -6.00
N ARG A 88 -5.05 -3.59 -7.13
CA ARG A 88 -4.30 -4.84 -7.32
C ARG A 88 -2.87 -4.49 -7.70
N LEU A 89 -1.93 -5.15 -7.02
CA LEU A 89 -0.52 -4.97 -7.23
C LEU A 89 0.07 -6.31 -7.67
N ASP A 90 0.70 -6.29 -8.84
CA ASP A 90 1.50 -7.40 -9.30
C ASP A 90 2.87 -7.34 -8.61
N CYS A 91 3.20 -8.38 -7.84
CA CYS A 91 4.48 -8.53 -7.15
C CYS A 91 5.41 -9.52 -7.86
N GLY A 92 5.09 -9.95 -9.08
CA GLY A 92 5.80 -10.95 -9.87
C GLY A 92 5.41 -12.37 -9.49
N ALA A 93 5.71 -12.78 -8.25
CA ALA A 93 5.43 -14.12 -7.76
C ALA A 93 3.99 -14.33 -7.25
N PHE A 94 3.28 -13.24 -6.96
CA PHE A 94 1.91 -13.24 -6.47
C PHE A 94 1.26 -11.88 -6.75
N GLU A 95 -0.08 -11.85 -6.73
CA GLU A 95 -0.83 -10.60 -6.66
C GLU A 95 -1.13 -10.26 -5.20
N CYS A 96 -1.09 -8.98 -4.84
CA CYS A 96 -1.62 -8.51 -3.56
C CYS A 96 -2.69 -7.42 -3.75
N LEU A 97 -3.61 -7.37 -2.80
CA LEU A 97 -4.69 -6.39 -2.79
C LEU A 97 -4.40 -5.30 -1.77
N LEU A 98 -4.30 -4.07 -2.23
CA LEU A 98 -4.17 -2.87 -1.41
C LEU A 98 -5.53 -2.23 -1.23
N VAL A 99 -6.03 -2.25 0.00
CA VAL A 99 -7.34 -1.69 0.36
C VAL A 99 -7.13 -0.31 1.00
N PRO A 100 -7.82 0.74 0.50
CA PRO A 100 -7.70 2.08 1.06
C PRO A 100 -8.23 2.10 2.48
N ARG A 101 -7.58 2.87 3.34
CA ARG A 101 -7.96 3.13 4.72
C ARG A 101 -8.23 4.63 4.89
N LEU A 102 -9.21 4.96 5.73
CA LEU A 102 -9.45 6.34 6.14
C LEU A 102 -8.25 6.88 6.95
N PRO A 103 -7.73 8.08 6.62
CA PRO A 103 -6.68 8.72 7.42
C PRO A 103 -7.14 8.95 8.86
N GLY A 104 -6.28 8.68 9.85
CA GLY A 104 -6.53 9.05 11.25
C GLY A 104 -7.45 8.15 12.06
N ALA A 105 -8.07 7.11 11.47
CA ALA A 105 -8.81 6.13 12.27
C ALA A 105 -7.83 5.36 13.18
N ALA A 106 -8.03 5.40 14.49
CA ALA A 106 -7.30 4.57 15.46
C ALA A 106 -7.76 3.10 15.34
N GLY A 107 -7.32 2.43 14.27
CA GLY A 107 -7.78 1.09 13.90
C GLY A 107 -7.98 0.94 12.39
N TRP A 108 -7.77 -0.26 11.86
CA TRP A 108 -7.97 -0.54 10.45
C TRP A 108 -9.46 -0.54 10.10
N THR A 109 -9.91 0.56 9.51
CA THR A 109 -11.23 0.65 8.86
C THR A 109 -11.01 0.79 7.36
N PRO A 110 -11.40 -0.22 6.54
CA PRO A 110 -11.35 -0.07 5.10
C PRO A 110 -12.27 1.09 4.69
N ALA A 111 -11.77 1.98 3.83
CA ALA A 111 -12.63 2.91 3.12
C ALA A 111 -13.47 2.06 2.16
N MET A 112 -14.73 1.80 2.52
CA MET A 112 -15.63 1.08 1.63
C MET A 112 -15.79 1.92 0.37
N ALA A 113 -15.49 1.33 -0.79
CA ALA A 113 -15.81 1.95 -2.06
C ALA A 113 -17.34 2.11 -2.12
N ALA A 114 -17.83 3.35 -2.09
CA ALA A 114 -19.22 3.61 -2.44
C ALA A 114 -19.46 3.04 -3.84
N ARG A 115 -20.47 2.17 -3.95
CA ARG A 115 -20.87 1.51 -5.19
C ARG A 115 -21.44 2.50 -6.18
#